data_AF-A0A2Z7A615-F1
#
_entry.id   AF-A0A2Z7A615-F1
#
_cell.length_a   1.000
_cell.length_b   1.000
_cell.length_c   1.000
_cell.angle_alpha   90.00
_cell.angle_beta   90.00
_cell.angle_gamma   90.00
#
_symmetry.space_group_name_H-M   'P 1'
#
loop_
_entity.id
_entity.type
_entity.pdbx_description
1 polymer ?
#
loop_
_entity_poly.entity_id
_entity_poly.type
_entity_poly.pdbx_seq_one_letter_code
_entity_poly.pdbx_strand_id
1 'polypeptide(L)'
;MVHSAYDSFQLVHNSAARIDVIESCGSTLLLSCSDGSLRIYSPESSAGEARSTPSTVSEFYHHTLELKKERYVLERTINGFSKKPMLAMEVIKSRELLLSLSESIALHRLPNLETLAVITKAKGANAYSWDEKRGFLCFARHKRVYIFRHDGNYSCSKMVPFCWIRMCRCFVLEFVFISVLGIRY
;
A
#
# COMPACT_ATOMS: atom_id res chain seq x y z
N MET A 1 -19.01 32.73 -11.61
CA MET A 1 -18.30 31.71 -12.41
C MET A 1 -17.68 30.74 -11.41
N VAL A 2 -18.26 29.55 -11.23
CA VAL A 2 -17.78 28.57 -10.25
C VAL A 2 -16.95 27.55 -11.02
N HIS A 3 -15.62 27.70 -10.97
CA HIS A 3 -14.71 26.68 -11.49
C HIS A 3 -14.72 25.50 -10.52
N SER A 4 -15.45 24.43 -10.86
CA SER A 4 -15.21 23.14 -10.21
C SER A 4 -13.91 22.58 -10.77
N ALA A 5 -12.79 22.83 -10.08
CA ALA A 5 -11.45 22.45 -10.53
C ALA A 5 -11.20 20.92 -10.51
N TYR A 6 -12.16 20.15 -9.99
CA TYR A 6 -12.06 18.70 -9.85
C TYR A 6 -13.29 18.03 -10.43
N ASP A 7 -13.06 17.13 -11.39
CA ASP A 7 -14.04 16.16 -11.88
C ASP A 7 -13.88 14.88 -11.05
N SER A 8 -14.86 14.60 -10.20
CA SER A 8 -14.85 13.39 -9.37
C SER A 8 -15.32 12.19 -10.19
N PHE A 9 -14.49 11.15 -10.31
CA PHE A 9 -14.85 9.92 -10.99
C PHE A 9 -14.95 8.76 -9.99
N GLN A 10 -16.07 8.03 -10.02
CA GLN A 10 -16.29 6.90 -9.14
C GLN A 10 -15.68 5.62 -9.74
N LEU A 11 -14.57 5.15 -9.16
CA LEU A 11 -13.90 3.92 -9.61
C LEU A 11 -14.61 2.64 -9.14
N VAL A 12 -15.11 2.63 -7.90
CA VAL A 12 -15.73 1.47 -7.25
C VAL A 12 -17.15 1.82 -6.78
N HIS A 13 -18.11 0.92 -7.04
CA HIS A 13 -19.52 1.09 -6.68
C HIS A 13 -19.97 0.03 -5.66
N ASN A 14 -20.88 0.40 -4.74
CA ASN A 14 -21.51 -0.51 -3.77
C ASN A 14 -20.54 -1.44 -3.01
N SER A 15 -19.52 -0.89 -2.34
CA SER A 15 -18.72 -1.70 -1.42
C SER A 15 -19.60 -2.15 -0.23
N ALA A 16 -19.83 -3.46 -0.11
CA ALA A 16 -20.68 -4.02 0.95
C ALA A 16 -20.18 -3.71 2.38
N ALA A 17 -18.88 -3.48 2.54
CA ALA A 17 -18.25 -3.09 3.80
C ALA A 17 -17.56 -1.74 3.65
N ARG A 18 -17.37 -1.02 4.76
CA ARG A 18 -16.64 0.26 4.76
C ARG A 18 -15.20 0.00 4.34
N ILE A 19 -14.69 0.85 3.46
CA ILE A 19 -13.30 0.83 3.04
C ILE A 19 -12.47 1.58 4.09
N ASP A 20 -11.46 0.92 4.66
CA ASP A 20 -10.53 1.54 5.60
C ASP A 20 -9.29 2.10 4.90
N VAL A 21 -8.73 1.35 3.94
CA VAL A 21 -7.51 1.72 3.21
C VAL A 21 -7.61 1.30 1.74
N ILE A 22 -7.06 2.12 0.84
CA ILE A 22 -6.96 1.87 -0.58
C ILE A 22 -5.51 2.01 -1.01
N GLU A 23 -5.01 1.09 -1.83
CA GLU A 23 -3.70 1.19 -2.48
C GLU A 23 -3.76 0.70 -3.93
N SER A 24 -2.91 1.28 -4.79
CA SER A 24 -2.78 0.86 -6.19
C SER A 24 -1.66 -0.17 -6.35
N CYS A 25 -1.97 -1.30 -6.96
CA CYS A 25 -1.01 -2.36 -7.28
C CYS A 25 -0.98 -2.58 -8.79
N GLY A 26 -0.12 -1.84 -9.49
CA GLY A 26 -0.11 -1.80 -10.95
C GLY A 26 -1.42 -1.24 -11.48
N SER A 27 -2.10 -1.98 -12.36
CA SER A 27 -3.42 -1.63 -12.88
C SER A 27 -4.57 -1.94 -11.92
N THR A 28 -4.32 -2.66 -10.82
CA THR A 28 -5.35 -3.11 -9.87
C THR A 28 -5.45 -2.23 -8.63
N LEU A 29 -6.60 -2.25 -7.98
CA LEU A 29 -6.84 -1.59 -6.69
C LEU A 29 -6.96 -2.63 -5.58
N LEU A 30 -6.23 -2.40 -4.50
CA LEU A 30 -6.33 -3.18 -3.27
C LEU A 30 -7.13 -2.36 -2.25
N LEU A 31 -8.25 -2.91 -1.78
CA LEU A 31 -9.11 -2.29 -0.79
C LEU A 31 -9.17 -3.14 0.47
N SER A 32 -8.68 -2.60 1.58
CA SER A 32 -8.92 -3.17 2.90
C SER A 32 -10.26 -2.69 3.42
N CYS A 33 -11.10 -3.62 3.83
CA CYS A 33 -12.42 -3.35 4.37
C CYS A 33 -12.48 -3.58 5.88
N SER A 34 -13.43 -2.92 6.54
CA SER A 34 -13.65 -2.99 7.99
C SER A 34 -14.14 -4.36 8.48
N ASP A 35 -14.62 -5.20 7.57
CA ASP A 35 -14.96 -6.61 7.81
C ASP A 35 -13.72 -7.53 7.90
N GLY A 36 -12.52 -6.96 7.76
CA GLY A 36 -11.25 -7.68 7.76
C GLY A 36 -10.91 -8.33 6.42
N SER A 37 -11.70 -8.09 5.37
CA SER A 37 -11.42 -8.57 4.02
C SER A 37 -10.47 -7.64 3.26
N LEU A 38 -9.64 -8.22 2.40
CA LEU A 38 -8.89 -7.52 1.37
C LEU A 38 -9.51 -7.84 0.02
N ARG A 39 -9.98 -6.81 -0.68
CA ARG A 39 -10.66 -6.94 -1.97
C ARG A 39 -9.78 -6.38 -3.07
N ILE A 40 -9.62 -7.15 -4.13
CA ILE A 40 -8.81 -6.82 -5.29
C ILE A 40 -9.76 -6.50 -6.42
N TYR A 41 -9.62 -5.31 -6.97
CA TYR A 41 -10.40 -4.86 -8.11
C TYR A 41 -9.49 -4.63 -9.31
N SER A 42 -9.94 -5.08 -10.46
CA SER A 42 -9.28 -4.84 -11.74
C SER A 42 -10.14 -3.97 -12.65
N PRO A 43 -9.52 -3.27 -13.62
CA PRO A 43 -10.26 -2.46 -14.57
C PRO A 43 -11.19 -3.34 -15.41
N GLU A 44 -12.41 -2.87 -15.69
CA GLU A 44 -13.42 -3.62 -16.47
C GLU A 44 -12.90 -4.06 -17.85
N SER A 45 -12.02 -3.26 -18.48
CA SER A 45 -11.38 -3.62 -19.76
C SER A 45 -10.56 -4.92 -19.66
N SER A 46 -9.90 -5.17 -18.52
CA SER A 46 -9.05 -6.34 -18.30
C SER A 46 -9.85 -7.60 -17.98
N ALA A 47 -11.07 -7.45 -17.45
CA ALA A 47 -11.96 -8.58 -17.20
C ALA A 47 -12.51 -9.20 -18.50
N GLY A 48 -12.53 -8.43 -19.60
CA GLY A 48 -13.00 -8.88 -20.92
C GLY A 48 -11.95 -9.61 -21.76
N GLU A 49 -10.66 -9.33 -21.57
CA GLU A 49 -9.55 -9.96 -22.35
C GLU A 49 -9.35 -11.45 -22.04
N ALA A 50 -9.85 -11.95 -20.91
CA ALA A 50 -9.79 -13.38 -20.58
C ALA A 50 -10.71 -14.26 -21.48
N ARG A 51 -11.56 -13.68 -22.33
CA ARG A 51 -12.50 -14.43 -23.19
C ARG A 51 -12.29 -14.29 -24.70
N SER A 52 -11.28 -13.54 -25.16
CA SER A 52 -11.06 -13.34 -26.59
C SER A 52 -9.58 -13.48 -26.95
N THR A 53 -9.30 -14.52 -27.75
CA THR A 53 -8.08 -14.93 -28.51
C THR A 53 -6.83 -14.03 -28.56
N PRO A 54 -5.63 -14.65 -28.69
CA PRO A 54 -4.34 -13.96 -28.63
C PRO A 54 -4.02 -13.26 -29.95
N SER A 55 -3.83 -11.95 -29.93
CA SER A 55 -3.25 -11.22 -31.06
C SER A 55 -2.30 -10.11 -30.61
N THR A 56 -1.04 -10.32 -31.01
CA THR A 56 0.03 -9.33 -31.20
C THR A 56 0.83 -8.88 -29.97
N VAL A 57 1.96 -9.56 -29.80
CA VAL A 57 2.91 -9.58 -28.67
C VAL A 57 3.83 -8.34 -28.58
N SER A 58 3.56 -7.24 -29.30
CA SER A 58 4.61 -6.21 -29.49
C SER A 58 4.27 -4.76 -29.10
N GLU A 59 3.08 -4.45 -28.58
CA GLU A 59 2.75 -3.11 -28.03
C GLU A 59 2.43 -3.12 -26.53
N PHE A 60 2.46 -4.30 -25.89
CA PHE A 60 2.00 -4.54 -24.52
C PHE A 60 2.96 -4.14 -23.40
N TYR A 61 4.20 -3.76 -23.70
CA TYR A 61 5.24 -3.61 -22.66
C TYR A 61 5.47 -2.18 -22.17
N HIS A 62 4.78 -1.17 -22.72
CA HIS A 62 5.06 0.23 -22.37
C HIS A 62 3.86 1.07 -21.91
N HIS A 63 2.64 0.52 -21.82
CA HIS A 63 1.45 1.34 -21.57
C HIS A 63 0.38 0.72 -20.65
N THR A 64 0.68 0.11 -19.49
CA THR A 64 -0.44 -0.35 -18.61
C THR A 64 -0.12 -0.65 -17.13
N LEU A 65 0.76 0.13 -16.47
CA LEU A 65 0.95 0.04 -15.01
C LEU A 65 0.26 1.17 -14.22
N GLU A 66 -0.51 2.01 -14.91
CA GLU A 66 -1.20 3.15 -14.34
C GLU A 66 -2.71 2.86 -14.19
N LEU A 67 -3.32 3.47 -13.17
CA LEU A 67 -4.75 3.39 -12.95
C LEU A 67 -5.50 4.02 -14.13
N LYS A 68 -6.49 3.31 -14.66
CA LYS A 68 -7.33 3.79 -15.76
C LYS A 68 -8.53 4.56 -15.20
N LYS A 69 -8.95 5.62 -15.89
CA LYS A 69 -10.21 6.33 -15.56
C LYS A 69 -11.41 5.54 -16.08
N GLU A 70 -11.65 4.37 -15.51
CA GLU A 70 -12.75 3.49 -15.85
C GLU A 70 -13.30 2.75 -14.61
N ARG A 71 -14.37 1.98 -14.79
CA ARG A 71 -14.97 1.22 -13.69
C ARG A 71 -14.07 0.04 -13.31
N TYR A 72 -13.91 -0.14 -12.00
CA TYR A 72 -13.19 -1.26 -11.42
C TYR A 72 -14.18 -2.31 -10.93
N VAL A 73 -13.96 -3.56 -11.33
CA VAL A 73 -14.79 -4.72 -10.98
C VAL A 73 -14.06 -5.60 -9.98
N LEU A 74 -14.81 -6.22 -9.06
CA LEU A 74 -14.25 -7.08 -8.03
C LEU A 74 -13.73 -8.36 -8.69
N GLU A 75 -12.43 -8.59 -8.60
CA GLU A 75 -11.77 -9.78 -9.14
C GLU A 75 -11.66 -10.87 -8.07
N ARG A 76 -11.17 -10.50 -6.90
CA ARG A 76 -10.87 -11.45 -5.82
C ARG A 76 -11.14 -10.84 -4.46
N THR A 77 -11.67 -11.65 -3.54
CA THR A 77 -11.84 -11.30 -2.13
C THR A 77 -11.03 -12.27 -1.27
N ILE A 78 -10.24 -11.72 -0.35
CA ILE A 78 -9.47 -12.46 0.64
C ILE A 78 -10.08 -12.16 2.00
N ASN A 79 -10.75 -13.15 2.57
CA ASN A 79 -11.38 -13.03 3.88
C ASN A 79 -10.37 -13.25 5.00
N GLY A 80 -10.53 -12.53 6.12
CA GLY A 80 -9.65 -12.67 7.28
C GLY A 80 -8.23 -12.17 7.06
N PHE A 81 -8.00 -11.30 6.08
CA PHE A 81 -6.69 -10.70 5.80
C PHE A 81 -6.16 -9.91 7.00
N SER A 82 -7.06 -9.20 7.70
CA SER A 82 -6.72 -8.50 8.93
C SER A 82 -7.75 -8.76 10.02
N LYS A 83 -7.28 -8.95 11.27
CA LYS A 83 -8.13 -9.10 12.46
C LYS A 83 -8.56 -7.74 13.05
N LYS A 84 -7.80 -6.70 12.74
CA LYS A 84 -8.03 -5.32 13.18
C LYS A 84 -8.14 -4.43 11.95
N PRO A 85 -8.88 -3.32 12.02
CA PRO A 85 -8.96 -2.34 10.94
C PRO A 85 -7.57 -1.97 10.44
N MET A 86 -7.42 -1.91 9.12
CA MET A 86 -6.18 -1.52 8.49
C MET A 86 -6.00 0.00 8.63
N LEU A 87 -4.80 0.42 9.01
CA LEU A 87 -4.44 1.83 9.16
C LEU A 87 -3.71 2.36 7.92
N ALA A 88 -2.87 1.52 7.31
CA ALA A 88 -2.12 1.89 6.11
C ALA A 88 -1.69 0.65 5.33
N MET A 89 -1.54 0.81 4.03
CA MET A 89 -0.95 -0.17 3.11
C MET A 89 0.04 0.55 2.21
N GLU A 90 1.00 -0.17 1.64
CA GLU A 90 1.97 0.39 0.70
C GLU A 90 2.52 -0.73 -0.17
N VAL A 91 2.49 -0.54 -1.49
CA VAL A 91 3.01 -1.51 -2.46
C VAL A 91 4.43 -1.13 -2.84
N ILE A 92 5.39 -2.01 -2.53
CA ILE A 92 6.78 -1.89 -2.95
C ILE A 92 6.95 -2.67 -4.25
N LYS A 93 6.85 -1.96 -5.39
CA LYS A 93 6.87 -2.57 -6.73
C LYS A 93 8.17 -3.33 -7.03
N SER A 94 9.33 -2.78 -6.67
CA SER A 94 10.63 -3.37 -6.99
C SER A 94 10.92 -4.70 -6.29
N ARG A 95 10.21 -4.98 -5.19
CA ARG A 95 10.37 -6.20 -4.40
C ARG A 95 9.15 -7.11 -4.45
N GLU A 96 8.10 -6.69 -5.17
CA GLU A 96 6.82 -7.39 -5.21
C GLU A 96 6.25 -7.64 -3.79
N LEU A 97 6.31 -6.61 -2.94
CA LEU A 97 5.85 -6.69 -1.55
C LEU A 97 4.72 -5.72 -1.28
N LEU A 98 3.76 -6.17 -0.47
CA LEU A 98 2.76 -5.32 0.16
C LEU A 98 3.10 -5.18 1.64
N LEU A 99 3.37 -3.96 2.07
CA LEU A 99 3.39 -3.59 3.47
C LEU A 99 1.96 -3.28 3.92
N SER A 100 1.58 -3.84 5.07
CA SER A 100 0.28 -3.61 5.69
C SER A 100 0.47 -3.26 7.16
N LEU A 101 -0.27 -2.28 7.64
CA LEU A 101 -0.32 -1.88 9.04
C LEU A 101 -1.76 -2.03 9.53
N SER A 102 -1.97 -3.01 10.40
CA SER A 102 -3.20 -3.14 11.19
C SER A 102 -2.84 -3.03 12.67
N GLU A 103 -2.74 -4.15 13.38
CA GLU A 103 -2.20 -4.20 14.76
C GLU A 103 -0.67 -4.08 14.79
N SER A 104 -0.02 -4.58 13.74
CA SER A 104 1.42 -4.60 13.54
C SER A 104 1.71 -4.41 12.06
N ILE A 105 2.98 -4.17 11.72
CA ILE A 105 3.43 -4.16 10.34
C ILE A 105 3.65 -5.60 9.88
N ALA A 106 3.03 -5.97 8.76
CA ALA A 106 3.22 -7.25 8.09
C ALA A 106 3.63 -7.05 6.63
N LEU A 107 4.50 -7.94 6.17
CA LEU A 107 5.02 -8.04 4.82
C LEU A 107 4.30 -9.18 4.11
N HIS A 108 3.66 -8.89 2.99
CA HIS A 108 3.00 -9.89 2.15
C HIS A 108 3.65 -9.94 0.77
N ARG A 109 3.78 -11.14 0.23
CA ARG A 109 4.31 -11.37 -1.12
C ARG A 109 3.22 -11.12 -2.15
N LEU A 110 3.46 -10.27 -3.14
CA LEU A 110 2.61 -10.13 -4.31
C LEU A 110 2.99 -11.18 -5.37
N PRO A 111 2.04 -11.64 -6.21
CA PRO A 111 0.61 -11.32 -6.21
C PRO A 111 -0.23 -12.19 -5.25
N ASN A 112 0.35 -13.24 -4.66
CA ASN A 112 -0.40 -14.24 -3.88
C ASN A 112 -0.94 -13.74 -2.54
N LEU A 113 -0.40 -12.63 -2.05
CA LEU A 113 -0.70 -12.00 -0.75
C LEU A 113 -0.43 -12.95 0.43
N GLU A 114 0.60 -13.79 0.30
CA GLU A 114 1.10 -14.66 1.36
C GLU A 114 1.92 -13.84 2.36
N THR A 115 1.65 -14.00 3.65
CA THR A 115 2.41 -13.32 4.71
C THR A 115 3.81 -13.90 4.84
N LEU A 116 4.83 -13.12 4.48
CA LEU A 116 6.23 -13.51 4.60
C LEU A 116 6.75 -13.30 6.02
N ALA A 117 6.40 -12.16 6.62
CA ALA A 117 6.88 -11.79 7.94
C ALA A 117 5.94 -10.83 8.63
N VAL A 118 5.85 -10.97 9.96
CA VAL A 118 5.15 -10.02 10.84
C VAL A 118 6.19 -9.42 11.78
N ILE A 119 6.34 -8.10 11.73
CA ILE A 119 7.33 -7.39 12.54
C ILE A 119 6.72 -7.17 13.93
N THR A 120 6.82 -8.16 14.80
CA THR A 120 6.22 -8.12 16.15
C THR A 120 6.67 -6.92 17.00
N LYS A 121 7.86 -6.37 16.75
CA LYS A 121 8.36 -5.14 17.38
C LYS A 121 7.51 -3.90 17.03
N ALA A 122 6.85 -3.92 15.87
CA ALA A 122 5.94 -2.88 15.39
C ALA A 122 4.50 -3.05 15.88
N LYS A 123 4.22 -4.00 16.79
CA LYS A 123 2.90 -4.12 17.41
C LYS A 123 2.51 -2.82 18.12
N GLY A 124 1.37 -2.24 17.77
CA GLY A 124 0.90 -0.95 18.25
C GLY A 124 1.56 0.26 17.56
N ALA A 125 2.23 0.05 16.43
CA ALA A 125 2.63 1.14 15.56
C ALA A 125 1.40 1.83 14.95
N ASN A 126 1.49 3.13 14.72
CA ASN A 126 0.41 3.92 14.12
C ASN A 126 0.79 4.52 12.75
N ALA A 127 2.07 4.53 12.40
CA ALA A 127 2.58 4.97 11.12
C ALA A 127 3.87 4.22 10.78
N TYR A 128 4.14 4.07 9.49
CA TYR A 128 5.41 3.56 8.98
C TYR A 128 5.78 4.24 7.66
N SER A 129 7.03 4.08 7.26
CA SER A 129 7.53 4.46 5.95
C SER A 129 8.67 3.54 5.52
N TRP A 130 8.65 3.10 4.28
CA TRP A 130 9.71 2.31 3.68
C TRP A 130 10.65 3.19 2.85
N ASP A 131 11.96 3.03 3.04
CA ASP A 131 13.00 3.61 2.18
C ASP A 131 13.60 2.48 1.35
N GLU A 132 13.25 2.46 0.06
CA GLU A 132 13.69 1.44 -0.86
C GLU A 132 15.18 1.51 -1.19
N LYS A 133 15.73 2.73 -1.31
CA LYS A 133 17.14 2.94 -1.66
C LYS A 133 18.06 2.42 -0.58
N ARG A 134 17.65 2.58 0.68
CA ARG A 134 18.44 2.18 1.85
C ARG A 134 18.02 0.83 2.44
N GLY A 135 16.85 0.31 2.07
CA GLY A 135 16.30 -0.93 2.61
C GLY A 135 15.89 -0.81 4.08
N PHE A 136 15.39 0.36 4.49
CA PHE A 136 14.98 0.64 5.87
C PHE A 136 13.47 0.77 5.97
N LEU A 137 12.90 0.14 6.99
CA LEU A 137 11.54 0.40 7.44
C LEU A 137 11.60 1.26 8.70
N CYS A 138 11.03 2.45 8.63
CA CYS A 138 10.82 3.29 9.79
C CYS A 138 9.39 3.14 10.29
N PHE A 139 9.17 3.06 11.61
CA PHE A 139 7.82 3.06 12.17
C PHE A 139 7.72 3.81 13.49
N ALA A 140 6.57 4.44 13.72
CA ALA A 140 6.26 5.19 14.93
C ALA A 140 5.44 4.34 15.90
N ARG A 141 5.90 4.26 17.14
CA ARG A 141 5.20 3.57 18.25
C ARG A 141 5.50 4.28 19.56
N HIS A 142 4.47 4.50 20.38
CA HIS A 142 4.59 5.06 21.74
C HIS A 142 5.42 6.36 21.80
N LYS A 143 5.21 7.30 20.87
CA LYS A 143 6.02 8.54 20.76
C LYS A 143 7.52 8.27 20.60
N ARG A 144 7.89 7.21 19.89
CA ARG A 144 9.26 6.88 19.47
C ARG A 144 9.26 6.42 18.02
N VAL A 145 10.37 6.65 17.32
CA VAL A 145 10.58 6.14 15.98
C VAL A 145 11.60 5.01 16.04
N TYR A 146 11.27 3.91 15.39
CA TYR A 146 12.10 2.72 15.28
C TYR A 146 12.55 2.58 13.83
N ILE A 147 13.82 2.26 13.63
CA ILE A 147 14.38 1.97 12.32
C ILE A 147 14.73 0.49 12.29
N PHE A 148 14.12 -0.20 11.34
CA PHE A 148 14.27 -1.61 11.10
C PHE A 148 15.00 -1.80 9.77
N ARG A 149 16.10 -2.53 9.79
CA ARG A 149 16.91 -2.79 8.60
C ARG A 149 16.61 -4.19 8.08
N HIS A 150 16.26 -4.29 6.81
CA HIS A 150 16.00 -5.57 6.16
C HIS A 150 17.32 -6.18 5.66
N ASP A 151 18.15 -6.71 6.57
CA ASP A 151 19.43 -7.37 6.25
C ASP A 151 19.32 -8.91 6.08
N GLY A 152 18.12 -9.44 5.81
CA GLY A 152 17.88 -10.90 5.74
C GLY A 152 17.76 -11.59 7.11
N ASN A 153 18.39 -11.05 8.15
CA ASN A 153 18.15 -11.39 9.55
C ASN A 153 17.44 -10.22 10.24
N TYR A 154 16.15 -10.40 10.53
CA TYR A 154 15.24 -9.40 11.09
C TYR A 154 15.75 -8.77 12.40
N SER A 155 16.58 -7.73 12.32
CA SER A 155 17.15 -7.05 13.50
C SER A 155 16.77 -5.58 13.52
N CYS A 156 16.25 -5.12 14.66
CA CYS A 156 15.92 -3.70 14.88
C CYS A 156 17.17 -2.99 15.39
N SER A 157 17.72 -2.09 14.59
CA SER A 157 19.07 -1.57 14.86
C SER A 157 19.08 -0.25 15.64
N LYS A 158 18.04 0.60 15.54
CA LYS A 158 18.07 1.94 16.18
C LYS A 158 16.69 2.45 16.62
N MET A 159 16.64 3.05 17.82
CA MET A 159 15.50 3.79 18.38
C MET A 159 15.87 5.27 18.47
N VAL A 160 15.04 6.15 17.92
CA VAL A 160 15.22 7.61 17.96
C VAL A 160 14.01 8.28 18.63
N PRO A 161 14.22 9.25 19.54
CA PRO A 161 13.13 9.94 20.23
C PRO A 161 12.31 10.80 19.26
N PHE A 162 10.99 10.83 19.45
CA PHE A 162 10.03 11.48 18.54
C PHE A 162 10.10 13.01 18.53
N CYS A 163 10.86 13.62 19.45
CA CYS A 163 10.93 15.07 19.62
C CYS A 163 11.45 15.83 18.38
N TRP A 164 11.93 15.11 17.35
CA TRP A 164 12.51 15.66 16.13
C TRP A 164 11.90 15.12 14.82
N ILE A 165 11.00 14.13 14.88
CA ILE A 165 10.53 13.42 13.68
C ILE A 165 9.00 13.53 13.58
N ARG A 166 8.53 14.41 12.71
CA ARG A 166 7.12 14.47 12.31
C ARG A 166 6.91 13.50 11.14
N MET A 167 6.45 12.29 11.44
CA MET A 167 5.92 11.38 10.42
C MET A 167 4.53 11.86 10.01
N CYS A 168 4.44 12.63 8.93
CA CYS A 168 3.18 12.94 8.26
C CYS A 168 3.18 12.23 6.90
N ARG A 169 2.24 11.30 6.71
CA ARG A 169 1.89 10.80 5.37
C ARG A 169 0.86 11.79 4.81
N CYS A 170 1.34 12.84 4.14
CA CYS A 170 0.47 13.74 3.39
C CYS A 170 0.23 13.16 2.00
N PHE A 171 -1.03 12.83 1.69
CA PHE A 171 -1.47 12.51 0.34
C PHE A 171 -1.63 13.82 -0.44
N VAL A 172 -0.53 14.35 -0.98
CA VAL A 172 -0.56 15.40 -2.02
C VAL A 172 0.48 15.01 -3.06
N LEU A 173 0.00 14.74 -4.27
CA LEU A 173 0.69 14.66 -5.57
C LEU A 173 2.23 14.59 -5.53
N GLU A 174 2.74 13.43 -5.93
CA GLU A 174 4.11 13.13 -6.41
C GLU A 174 5.34 13.18 -5.47
N PHE A 175 5.27 13.58 -4.21
CA PHE A 175 6.45 13.47 -3.34
C PHE A 175 6.13 13.03 -1.92
N VAL A 176 6.59 11.82 -1.54
CA VAL A 176 6.73 11.46 -0.13
C VAL A 176 7.99 12.15 0.40
N PHE A 177 7.85 13.40 0.85
CA PHE A 177 8.84 13.96 1.76
C PHE A 177 8.66 13.32 3.13
N ILE A 178 9.47 12.30 3.42
CA ILE A 178 9.89 12.13 4.82
C ILE A 178 10.85 13.28 5.08
N SER A 179 10.35 14.40 5.60
CA SER A 179 11.21 15.37 6.26
C SER A 179 11.71 14.74 7.56
N VAL A 180 12.68 13.82 7.48
CA VAL A 180 13.64 13.65 8.56
C VAL A 180 14.45 14.94 8.53
N LEU A 181 13.99 15.98 9.24
CA LEU A 181 14.83 17.15 9.48
C LEU A 181 16.14 16.61 10.04
N GLY A 182 17.22 16.84 9.29
CA GLY A 182 18.38 15.96 9.24
C GLY A 182 18.88 15.49 10.60
N ILE A 183 19.00 14.17 10.74
CA ILE A 183 20.02 13.61 11.61
C ILE A 183 21.35 13.88 10.90
N ARG A 184 21.95 15.05 11.16
CA ARG A 184 23.38 15.23 10.89
C ARG A 184 24.11 14.35 11.90
N TYR A 185 24.82 13.34 11.40
CA TYR A 185 25.84 12.65 12.18
C TYR A 185 26.99 13.62 12.48
#